data_AF-D8SC92-F1
#
_entry.id   AF-D8SC92-F1
#
_cell.length_a   1.000
_cell.length_b   1.000
_cell.length_c   1.000
_cell.angle_alpha   90.00
_cell.angle_beta   90.00
_cell.angle_gamma   90.00
#
_symmetry.space_group_name_H-M   'P 1'
#
loop_
_entity.id
_entity.type
_entity.pdbx_description
1 polymer ?
#
loop_
_entity_poly.entity_id
_entity_poly.type
_entity_poly.pdbx_seq_one_letter_code
_entity_poly.pdbx_strand_id
1 'polypeptide(L)'
;MATAGAAAFAATGHVVGGGATSSSSSAASAAPCRSSLFKAFDARLGASKISHLRRPAARIQPRRAFRSLAASASLDVPLVGNKAPDFEAESVFDQEFIKVKLSDYLGKKYVVLFFYPLDFTFVCPTEITAFSDRYSEFEKINTEVLGVSVDSVFSHLAWVQTERKSGGLGDLRYPLVSDISKSISKAYNVLIPDQGIALRGLFIIDKEGIIQHATVNNLAIGRSVDETLRTLQAVQYVQDNPDEVCPAGWKPGDKSMKPDPKLSKDYFAAIA
;
A
#
# COMPACT_ATOMS: atom_id res chain seq x y z
N MET A 1 6.36 -63.49 4.01
CA MET A 1 4.92 -63.31 4.31
C MET A 1 4.60 -61.83 4.16
N ALA A 2 3.55 -61.39 3.47
CA ALA A 2 2.68 -62.06 2.50
C ALA A 2 1.98 -60.97 1.62
N THR A 3 1.65 -61.32 0.38
CA THR A 3 0.51 -60.84 -0.47
C THR A 3 -0.05 -59.43 -0.27
N ALA A 4 0.07 -58.50 -1.23
CA ALA A 4 -0.63 -58.42 -2.53
C ALA A 4 -2.07 -57.86 -2.46
N GLY A 5 -2.44 -56.97 -3.39
CA GLY A 5 -3.80 -56.43 -3.55
C GLY A 5 -3.84 -55.15 -4.39
N ALA A 6 -4.17 -55.27 -5.68
CA ALA A 6 -4.38 -54.14 -6.59
C ALA A 6 -5.87 -53.95 -6.90
N ALA A 7 -6.29 -52.72 -7.16
CA ALA A 7 -7.55 -52.42 -7.84
C ALA A 7 -7.45 -51.10 -8.59
N ALA A 8 -7.55 -51.15 -9.92
CA ALA A 8 -7.82 -50.00 -10.77
C ALA A 8 -9.30 -50.01 -11.18
N PHE A 9 -9.87 -48.85 -11.47
CA PHE A 9 -11.18 -48.75 -12.12
C PHE A 9 -11.16 -47.64 -13.17
N ALA A 10 -11.72 -47.92 -14.35
CA ALA A 10 -11.75 -47.00 -15.49
C ALA A 10 -13.06 -47.16 -16.27
N ALA A 11 -13.72 -46.04 -16.58
CA ALA A 11 -14.79 -45.86 -17.58
C ALA A 11 -15.10 -44.34 -17.64
N THR A 12 -14.86 -43.53 -18.69
CA THR A 12 -15.30 -43.49 -20.12
C THR A 12 -16.68 -42.86 -20.38
N GLY A 13 -16.71 -41.79 -21.21
CA GLY A 13 -17.92 -41.20 -21.85
C GLY A 13 -17.80 -39.68 -22.09
N HIS A 14 -17.29 -39.21 -23.24
CA HIS A 14 -18.03 -38.72 -24.46
C HIS A 14 -18.90 -37.45 -24.26
N VAL A 15 -18.54 -36.26 -24.81
CA VAL A 15 -18.71 -35.75 -26.22
C VAL A 15 -20.18 -35.33 -26.49
N VAL A 16 -20.59 -34.07 -26.80
CA VAL A 16 -20.42 -33.15 -27.98
C VAL A 16 -20.68 -31.68 -27.51
N GLY A 17 -20.32 -30.54 -28.14
CA GLY A 17 -19.50 -30.21 -29.32
C GLY A 17 -20.09 -29.12 -30.27
N GLY A 18 -19.40 -27.97 -30.48
CA GLY A 18 -19.73 -26.90 -31.46
C GLY A 18 -20.45 -25.64 -30.90
N GLY A 19 -20.27 -24.41 -31.42
CA GLY A 19 -19.33 -23.88 -32.42
C GLY A 19 -19.90 -22.70 -33.24
N ALA A 20 -19.09 -21.65 -33.50
CA ALA A 20 -19.28 -20.62 -34.55
C ALA A 20 -20.52 -19.68 -34.40
N THR A 21 -20.62 -18.45 -34.93
CA THR A 21 -19.69 -17.55 -35.66
C THR A 21 -20.17 -16.08 -35.59
N SER A 22 -19.29 -15.16 -36.02
CA SER A 22 -19.48 -13.88 -36.75
C SER A 22 -20.90 -13.53 -37.31
N SER A 23 -21.27 -12.29 -37.70
CA SER A 23 -20.55 -11.04 -38.02
C SER A 23 -21.54 -9.95 -38.48
N SER A 24 -21.12 -8.66 -38.45
CA SER A 24 -21.47 -7.61 -39.45
C SER A 24 -22.96 -7.16 -39.53
N SER A 25 -23.37 -6.03 -40.14
CA SER A 25 -22.71 -4.94 -40.90
C SER A 25 -23.68 -3.75 -41.06
N SER A 26 -23.15 -2.55 -41.36
CA SER A 26 -23.71 -1.53 -42.30
C SER A 26 -25.09 -0.89 -42.02
N ALA A 27 -25.46 0.29 -42.53
CA ALA A 27 -24.71 1.44 -43.10
C ALA A 27 -25.61 2.70 -43.20
N ALA A 28 -24.96 3.87 -43.15
CA ALA A 28 -25.10 5.06 -44.00
C ALA A 28 -26.47 5.69 -44.40
N SER A 29 -26.54 7.02 -44.21
CA SER A 29 -27.06 8.04 -45.17
C SER A 29 -26.74 9.44 -44.58
N ALA A 30 -25.82 10.28 -45.11
CA ALA A 30 -25.89 11.12 -46.32
C ALA A 30 -27.00 12.22 -46.25
N ALA A 31 -26.71 13.45 -45.78
CA ALA A 31 -26.22 14.62 -46.56
C ALA A 31 -27.37 15.52 -47.12
N PRO A 32 -27.14 16.67 -47.79
CA PRO A 32 -26.43 17.89 -47.32
C PRO A 32 -27.17 19.22 -47.66
N CYS A 33 -26.68 20.38 -47.16
CA CYS A 33 -26.86 21.72 -47.79
C CYS A 33 -25.72 22.65 -47.30
N ARG A 34 -24.74 23.11 -48.10
CA ARG A 34 -24.76 24.25 -49.07
C ARG A 34 -25.26 25.58 -48.47
N SER A 35 -24.62 26.74 -48.66
CA SER A 35 -23.36 27.08 -49.38
C SER A 35 -22.89 28.54 -49.12
N SER A 36 -21.58 28.80 -49.29
CA SER A 36 -20.92 30.08 -49.73
C SER A 36 -21.39 31.44 -49.17
N LEU A 37 -20.55 32.24 -48.48
CA LEU A 37 -19.47 33.09 -49.03
C LEU A 37 -19.90 34.05 -50.16
N PHE A 38 -19.82 35.39 -49.95
CA PHE A 38 -18.77 36.26 -50.56
C PHE A 38 -18.92 37.79 -50.25
N LYS A 39 -17.78 38.43 -49.95
CA LYS A 39 -17.34 39.85 -50.18
C LYS A 39 -18.24 41.08 -49.90
N ALA A 40 -17.82 41.82 -48.87
CA ALA A 40 -17.36 43.22 -48.87
C ALA A 40 -17.55 44.15 -50.11
N PHE A 41 -17.93 45.41 -49.84
CA PHE A 41 -17.42 46.62 -50.51
C PHE A 41 -17.43 47.84 -49.57
N ASP A 42 -16.81 48.96 -49.99
CA ASP A 42 -16.17 49.95 -49.10
C ASP A 42 -16.67 51.42 -49.29
N ALA A 43 -16.36 52.25 -48.27
CA ALA A 43 -16.03 53.68 -48.34
C ALA A 43 -17.10 54.83 -48.38
N ARG A 44 -16.88 55.80 -47.45
CA ARG A 44 -17.19 57.27 -47.49
C ARG A 44 -18.67 57.71 -47.32
N LEU A 45 -19.01 58.89 -46.76
CA LEU A 45 -18.30 59.99 -46.05
C LEU A 45 -19.35 60.83 -45.27
N GLY A 46 -18.99 61.46 -44.13
CA GLY A 46 -19.87 62.44 -43.46
C GLY A 46 -19.34 62.89 -42.10
N ALA A 47 -19.19 64.20 -41.88
CA ALA A 47 -18.44 64.76 -40.75
C ALA A 47 -19.30 65.56 -39.75
N SER A 48 -18.88 65.64 -38.48
CA SER A 48 -19.01 66.86 -37.67
C SER A 48 -18.09 66.90 -36.44
N LYS A 49 -17.82 68.13 -35.99
CA LYS A 49 -16.79 68.53 -35.01
C LYS A 49 -17.27 68.37 -33.57
N ILE A 50 -16.41 67.90 -32.66
CA ILE A 50 -16.42 68.31 -31.24
C ILE A 50 -14.97 68.55 -30.78
N SER A 51 -14.79 69.58 -29.96
CA SER A 51 -13.50 70.12 -29.52
C SER A 51 -13.13 69.74 -28.07
N HIS A 52 -11.84 69.92 -27.75
CA HIS A 52 -11.25 70.03 -26.41
C HIS A 52 -11.41 68.85 -25.42
N LEU A 53 -10.29 68.16 -25.14
CA LEU A 53 -9.54 68.31 -23.87
C LEU A 53 -8.34 67.33 -23.84
N ARG A 54 -7.11 67.85 -23.67
CA ARG A 54 -5.93 67.00 -23.38
C ARG A 54 -6.00 66.54 -21.92
N ARG A 55 -6.10 65.22 -21.69
CA ARG A 55 -5.79 64.58 -20.39
C ARG A 55 -4.61 63.62 -20.61
N PRO A 56 -3.70 63.45 -19.63
CA PRO A 56 -2.49 62.64 -19.80
C PRO A 56 -2.82 61.15 -19.90
N ALA A 57 -2.00 60.42 -20.65
CA ALA A 57 -2.13 58.97 -20.82
C ALA A 57 -1.81 58.24 -19.50
N ALA A 58 -2.83 57.67 -18.86
CA ALA A 58 -2.63 56.73 -17.76
C ALA A 58 -2.06 55.42 -18.31
N ARG A 59 -0.80 55.12 -17.97
CA ARG A 59 -0.10 53.90 -18.37
C ARG A 59 -0.69 52.68 -17.66
N ILE A 60 -1.69 52.04 -18.28
CA ILE A 60 -2.24 50.77 -17.81
C ILE A 60 -1.15 49.70 -17.88
N GLN A 61 -0.53 49.38 -16.74
CA GLN A 61 0.30 48.18 -16.62
C GLN A 61 -0.62 46.97 -16.46
N PRO A 62 -0.44 45.89 -17.24
CA PRO A 62 -1.13 44.65 -16.97
C PRO A 62 -0.61 44.08 -15.65
N ARG A 63 -1.44 44.11 -14.61
CA ARG A 63 -1.20 43.34 -13.38
C ARG A 63 -1.27 41.85 -13.74
N ARG A 64 -0.14 41.26 -14.14
CA ARG A 64 0.03 39.81 -14.12
C ARG A 64 -0.15 39.36 -12.67
N ALA A 65 -1.32 38.82 -12.37
CA ALA A 65 -1.54 38.13 -11.12
C ALA A 65 -0.56 36.96 -11.06
N PHE A 66 0.46 37.09 -10.20
CA PHE A 66 1.23 35.93 -9.78
C PHE A 66 0.25 35.02 -9.03
N ARG A 67 -0.27 34.01 -9.73
CA ARG A 67 -0.83 32.84 -9.08
C ARG A 67 0.32 32.21 -8.32
N SER A 68 0.36 32.47 -7.01
CA SER A 68 1.08 31.61 -6.09
C SER A 68 0.49 30.22 -6.25
N LEU A 69 1.19 29.34 -6.97
CA LEU A 69 1.09 27.93 -6.66
C LEU A 69 1.75 27.76 -5.31
N ALA A 70 0.94 27.90 -4.26
CA ALA A 70 1.21 27.20 -3.01
C ALA A 70 1.12 25.71 -3.33
N ALA A 71 2.22 25.16 -3.85
CA ALA A 71 2.45 23.74 -3.77
C ALA A 71 2.43 23.43 -2.27
N SER A 72 1.37 22.76 -1.82
CA SER A 72 1.31 22.17 -0.50
C SER A 72 2.30 21.01 -0.48
N ALA A 73 3.59 21.33 -0.42
CA ALA A 73 4.57 20.44 0.15
C ALA A 73 4.10 20.22 1.59
N SER A 74 3.44 19.08 1.81
CA SER A 74 3.49 18.45 3.11
C SER A 74 4.96 18.46 3.51
N LEU A 75 5.27 19.09 4.65
CA LEU A 75 6.57 18.88 5.24
C LEU A 75 6.62 17.38 5.52
N ASP A 76 7.50 16.65 4.83
CA ASP A 76 7.55 15.19 4.90
C ASP A 76 8.15 14.78 6.25
N VAL A 77 7.26 14.79 7.25
CA VAL A 77 7.53 14.30 8.60
C VAL A 77 7.85 12.80 8.48
N PRO A 78 8.92 12.29 9.11
CA PRO A 78 9.22 10.86 9.07
C PRO A 78 8.05 10.05 9.64
N LEU A 79 7.71 8.96 8.97
CA LEU A 79 6.63 8.06 9.41
C LEU A 79 6.89 7.52 10.82
N VAL A 80 8.13 7.08 11.08
CA VAL A 80 8.57 6.61 12.42
C VAL A 80 8.52 7.76 13.43
N GLY A 81 7.97 7.49 14.62
CA GLY A 81 7.73 8.46 15.68
C GLY A 81 6.42 9.25 15.52
N ASN A 82 5.65 9.01 14.46
CA ASN A 82 4.40 9.73 14.17
C ASN A 82 3.22 8.76 14.01
N LYS A 83 2.00 9.32 14.05
CA LYS A 83 0.78 8.53 13.85
C LYS A 83 0.76 7.90 12.46
N ALA A 84 0.48 6.61 12.43
CA ALA A 84 0.30 5.83 11.23
C ALA A 84 -0.86 6.40 10.38
N PRO A 85 -0.69 6.55 9.05
CA PRO A 85 -1.79 6.90 8.17
C PRO A 85 -2.93 5.89 8.28
N ASP A 86 -4.09 6.34 8.76
CA ASP A 86 -5.29 5.50 8.86
C ASP A 86 -5.85 5.16 7.48
N PHE A 87 -6.43 3.98 7.35
CA PHE A 87 -7.05 3.48 6.13
C PHE A 87 -8.25 2.60 6.46
N GLU A 88 -9.22 2.53 5.54
CA GLU A 88 -10.26 1.51 5.50
C GLU A 88 -10.20 0.87 4.11
N ALA A 89 -10.11 -0.46 4.06
CA ALA A 89 -10.00 -1.20 2.80
C ALA A 89 -10.65 -2.59 2.90
N GLU A 90 -10.99 -3.14 1.73
CA GLU A 90 -11.43 -4.53 1.61
C GLU A 90 -10.23 -5.48 1.73
N SER A 91 -10.47 -6.67 2.26
CA SER A 91 -9.44 -7.67 2.55
C SER A 91 -10.01 -9.08 2.50
N VAL A 92 -9.13 -10.06 2.35
CA VAL A 92 -9.47 -11.49 2.44
C VAL A 92 -8.99 -12.04 3.78
N PHE A 93 -9.90 -12.68 4.52
CA PHE A 93 -9.59 -13.44 5.73
C PHE A 93 -10.56 -14.63 5.84
N ASP A 94 -10.06 -15.80 6.24
CA ASP A 94 -10.83 -17.07 6.27
C ASP A 94 -11.60 -17.38 4.96
N GLN A 95 -11.00 -17.01 3.82
CA GLN A 95 -11.57 -17.05 2.47
C GLN A 95 -12.83 -16.19 2.24
N GLU A 96 -13.21 -15.33 3.19
CA GLU A 96 -14.28 -14.35 3.08
C GLU A 96 -13.75 -12.93 2.78
N PHE A 97 -14.61 -12.07 2.23
CA PHE A 97 -14.33 -10.65 2.05
C PHE A 97 -14.77 -9.85 3.28
N ILE A 98 -13.81 -9.27 3.99
CA ILE A 98 -14.05 -8.43 5.16
C ILE A 98 -13.47 -7.02 4.95
N LYS A 99 -13.99 -6.04 5.68
CA LYS A 99 -13.38 -4.72 5.78
C LYS A 99 -12.39 -4.69 6.95
N VAL A 100 -11.22 -4.10 6.71
CA VAL A 100 -10.21 -3.81 7.72
C VAL A 100 -9.99 -2.31 7.77
N LYS A 101 -9.98 -1.76 8.99
CA LYS A 101 -9.65 -0.37 9.27
C LYS A 101 -8.54 -0.31 10.31
N LEU A 102 -7.47 0.43 10.04
CA LEU A 102 -6.30 0.45 10.93
C LEU A 102 -6.66 0.99 12.32
N SER A 103 -7.47 2.05 12.38
CA SER A 103 -7.92 2.63 13.66
C SER A 103 -8.75 1.69 14.55
N ASP A 104 -9.27 0.56 14.03
CA ASP A 104 -10.00 -0.41 14.84
C ASP A 104 -9.10 -1.27 15.74
N TYR A 105 -7.78 -1.34 15.47
CA TYR A 105 -6.81 -2.04 16.32
C TYR A 105 -6.25 -1.17 17.45
N LEU A 106 -6.36 0.15 17.32
CA LEU A 106 -5.78 1.10 18.27
C LEU A 106 -6.45 0.99 19.64
N GLY A 107 -5.64 1.13 20.69
CA GLY A 107 -6.00 0.85 22.08
C GLY A 107 -6.19 -0.63 22.41
N LYS A 108 -6.10 -1.55 21.42
CA LYS A 108 -6.36 -2.99 21.61
C LYS A 108 -5.11 -3.83 21.38
N LYS A 109 -4.51 -3.76 20.17
CA LYS A 109 -3.37 -4.57 19.73
C LYS A 109 -2.24 -3.68 19.18
N TYR A 110 -1.02 -4.23 19.16
CA TYR A 110 0.01 -3.76 18.22
C TYR A 110 -0.34 -4.23 16.79
N VAL A 111 0.22 -3.58 15.77
CA VAL A 111 0.02 -4.00 14.37
C VAL A 111 1.37 -4.09 13.64
N VAL A 112 1.64 -5.25 13.05
CA VAL A 112 2.69 -5.44 12.05
C VAL A 112 2.06 -5.31 10.67
N LEU A 113 2.17 -4.11 10.09
CA LEU A 113 1.66 -3.80 8.76
C LEU A 113 2.78 -3.99 7.73
N PHE A 114 2.63 -4.92 6.79
CA PHE A 114 3.66 -5.19 5.79
C PHE A 114 3.11 -5.18 4.36
N PHE A 115 3.82 -4.49 3.49
CA PHE A 115 3.52 -4.37 2.07
C PHE A 115 4.31 -5.42 1.28
N TYR A 116 3.75 -5.89 0.17
CA TYR A 116 4.46 -6.70 -0.81
C TYR A 116 4.10 -6.25 -2.25
N PRO A 117 4.99 -6.48 -3.23
CA PRO A 117 4.80 -5.98 -4.60
C PRO A 117 3.50 -6.39 -5.30
N LEU A 118 3.30 -7.70 -5.47
CA LEU A 118 2.23 -8.31 -6.28
C LEU A 118 1.97 -9.76 -5.83
N ASP A 119 0.72 -10.19 -5.97
CA ASP A 119 0.27 -11.59 -5.93
C ASP A 119 0.94 -12.46 -7.01
N PHE A 120 0.92 -13.79 -6.84
CA PHE A 120 1.46 -14.78 -7.78
C PHE A 120 2.92 -14.56 -8.22
N THR A 121 3.74 -13.95 -7.35
CA THR A 121 5.19 -13.75 -7.55
C THR A 121 6.02 -14.68 -6.65
N PHE A 122 7.37 -14.56 -6.69
CA PHE A 122 8.28 -15.57 -6.13
C PHE A 122 8.63 -15.40 -4.64
N VAL A 123 9.00 -14.19 -4.20
CA VAL A 123 9.45 -13.92 -2.80
C VAL A 123 8.29 -13.55 -1.89
N CYS A 124 7.21 -12.97 -2.44
CA CYS A 124 6.01 -12.61 -1.68
C CYS A 124 5.36 -13.80 -0.95
N PRO A 125 5.12 -14.98 -1.57
CA PRO A 125 4.49 -16.09 -0.86
C PRO A 125 5.37 -16.62 0.28
N THR A 126 6.71 -16.59 0.14
CA THR A 126 7.61 -17.03 1.22
C THR A 126 7.54 -16.12 2.44
N GLU A 127 7.36 -14.81 2.26
CA GLU A 127 7.17 -13.88 3.38
C GLU A 127 5.79 -14.05 4.03
N ILE A 128 4.72 -14.10 3.22
CA ILE A 128 3.33 -14.21 3.69
C ILE A 128 3.13 -15.53 4.46
N THR A 129 3.60 -16.65 3.91
CA THR A 129 3.48 -17.95 4.60
C THR A 129 4.33 -18.01 5.86
N ALA A 130 5.54 -17.44 5.89
CA ALA A 130 6.38 -17.40 7.09
C ALA A 130 5.76 -16.58 8.24
N PHE A 131 5.10 -15.45 7.96
CA PHE A 131 4.33 -14.73 8.97
C PHE A 131 3.10 -15.53 9.42
N SER A 132 2.43 -16.24 8.52
CA SER A 132 1.21 -17.00 8.84
C SER A 132 1.50 -18.21 9.71
N ASP A 133 2.55 -18.95 9.41
CA ASP A 133 2.96 -20.14 10.17
C ASP A 133 3.43 -19.77 11.59
N ARG A 134 3.96 -18.55 11.76
CA ARG A 134 4.40 -17.99 13.05
C ARG A 134 3.41 -17.03 13.69
N TYR A 135 2.20 -16.88 13.14
CA TYR A 135 1.19 -15.92 13.61
C TYR A 135 0.89 -16.08 15.11
N SER A 136 0.86 -17.31 15.63
CA SER A 136 0.63 -17.57 17.06
C SER A 136 1.70 -16.98 17.99
N GLU A 137 2.88 -16.60 17.51
CA GLU A 137 3.89 -15.87 18.30
C GLU A 137 3.50 -14.39 18.46
N PHE A 138 2.97 -13.77 17.40
CA PHE A 138 2.46 -12.39 17.41
C PHE A 138 1.18 -12.27 18.24
N GLU A 139 0.25 -13.21 18.08
CA GLU A 139 -1.01 -13.27 18.81
C GLU A 139 -0.79 -13.34 20.34
N LYS A 140 0.15 -14.17 20.80
CA LYS A 140 0.52 -14.31 22.22
C LYS A 140 1.04 -13.00 22.83
N ILE A 141 1.68 -12.15 22.04
CA ILE A 141 2.14 -10.82 22.45
C ILE A 141 1.19 -9.71 21.97
N ASN A 142 -0.11 -10.05 21.86
CA ASN A 142 -1.21 -9.11 21.61
C ASN A 142 -0.97 -8.22 20.37
N THR A 143 -0.53 -8.85 19.28
CA THR A 143 -0.19 -8.19 18.01
C THR A 143 -1.00 -8.78 16.86
N GLU A 144 -1.48 -7.92 15.97
CA GLU A 144 -2.08 -8.30 14.69
C GLU A 144 -1.04 -8.23 13.56
N VAL A 145 -1.21 -9.05 12.53
CA VAL A 145 -0.42 -8.96 11.29
C VAL A 145 -1.35 -8.56 10.15
N LEU A 146 -0.93 -7.63 9.29
CA LEU A 146 -1.69 -7.21 8.11
C LEU A 146 -0.77 -7.21 6.89
N GLY A 147 -1.07 -8.05 5.90
CA GLY A 147 -0.39 -8.05 4.61
C GLY A 147 -1.12 -7.12 3.63
N VAL A 148 -0.39 -6.35 2.83
CA VAL A 148 -0.97 -5.39 1.85
C VAL A 148 -0.28 -5.50 0.50
N SER A 149 -1.03 -5.51 -0.60
CA SER A 149 -0.49 -5.19 -1.93
C SER A 149 -1.49 -4.35 -2.72
N VAL A 150 -1.11 -3.99 -3.95
CA VAL A 150 -1.96 -3.23 -4.89
C VAL A 150 -2.97 -4.09 -5.66
N ASP A 151 -3.03 -5.39 -5.37
CA ASP A 151 -3.93 -6.34 -6.01
C ASP A 151 -5.35 -6.25 -5.45
N SER A 152 -6.30 -6.88 -6.13
CA SER A 152 -7.71 -6.93 -5.69
C SER A 152 -7.98 -8.10 -4.75
N VAL A 153 -9.01 -8.00 -3.91
CA VAL A 153 -9.47 -9.11 -3.05
C VAL A 153 -9.78 -10.40 -3.82
N PHE A 154 -10.19 -10.31 -5.10
CA PHE A 154 -10.39 -11.49 -5.95
C PHE A 154 -9.08 -12.20 -6.30
N SER A 155 -7.99 -11.45 -6.48
CA SER A 155 -6.63 -12.00 -6.68
C SER A 155 -6.14 -12.67 -5.41
N HIS A 156 -6.26 -11.98 -4.26
CA HIS A 156 -5.91 -12.54 -2.96
C HIS A 156 -6.65 -13.85 -2.67
N LEU A 157 -7.96 -13.90 -2.91
CA LEU A 157 -8.77 -15.11 -2.68
C LEU A 157 -8.32 -16.27 -3.58
N ALA A 158 -8.10 -16.02 -4.87
CA ALA A 158 -7.58 -17.03 -5.80
C ALA A 158 -6.18 -17.53 -5.37
N TRP A 159 -5.34 -16.67 -4.79
CA TRP A 159 -3.99 -17.02 -4.36
C TRP A 159 -3.97 -17.79 -3.03
N VAL A 160 -4.87 -17.46 -2.10
CA VAL A 160 -5.17 -18.24 -0.88
C VAL A 160 -5.70 -19.64 -1.24
N GLN A 161 -6.61 -19.73 -2.21
CA GLN A 161 -7.12 -21.02 -2.70
C GLN A 161 -6.10 -21.84 -3.51
N THR A 162 -4.97 -21.24 -3.89
CA THR A 162 -3.87 -21.96 -4.56
C THR A 162 -2.99 -22.65 -3.52
N GLU A 163 -2.67 -23.92 -3.73
CA GLU A 163 -1.78 -24.67 -2.83
C GLU A 163 -0.35 -24.11 -2.80
N ARG A 164 0.28 -24.08 -1.61
CA ARG A 164 1.68 -23.64 -1.43
C ARG A 164 2.67 -24.36 -2.35
N LYS A 165 2.48 -25.66 -2.61
CA LYS A 165 3.33 -26.47 -3.51
C LYS A 165 3.31 -25.98 -4.97
N SER A 166 2.29 -25.21 -5.35
CA SER A 166 2.10 -24.61 -6.68
C SER A 166 2.39 -23.10 -6.68
N GLY A 167 3.05 -22.56 -5.65
CA GLY A 167 3.33 -21.13 -5.51
C GLY A 167 2.17 -20.30 -4.96
N GLY A 168 1.13 -20.95 -4.44
CA GLY A 168 0.04 -20.30 -3.70
C GLY A 168 0.36 -20.04 -2.23
N LEU A 169 -0.65 -19.61 -1.48
CA LEU A 169 -0.53 -19.30 -0.05
C LEU A 169 -1.12 -20.39 0.86
N GLY A 170 -2.16 -21.09 0.39
CA GLY A 170 -3.05 -21.85 1.28
C GLY A 170 -3.74 -20.94 2.31
N ASP A 171 -4.37 -21.56 3.32
CA ASP A 171 -5.05 -20.80 4.37
C ASP A 171 -4.08 -19.92 5.17
N LEU A 172 -4.53 -18.69 5.45
CA LEU A 172 -3.78 -17.69 6.21
C LEU A 172 -4.41 -17.42 7.58
N ARG A 173 -3.56 -17.07 8.54
CA ARG A 173 -3.95 -16.74 9.91
C ARG A 173 -4.27 -15.26 10.14
N TYR A 174 -4.19 -14.42 9.11
CA TYR A 174 -4.43 -12.98 9.20
C TYR A 174 -4.91 -12.38 7.87
N PRO A 175 -5.48 -11.16 7.85
CA PRO A 175 -6.03 -10.54 6.64
C PRO A 175 -5.00 -10.12 5.58
N LEU A 176 -5.35 -10.33 4.30
CA LEU A 176 -4.69 -9.69 3.15
C LEU A 176 -5.52 -8.51 2.65
N VAL A 177 -5.00 -7.30 2.79
CA VAL A 177 -5.65 -6.02 2.46
C VAL A 177 -5.33 -5.59 1.02
N SER A 178 -6.39 -5.27 0.27
CA SER A 178 -6.31 -4.83 -1.13
C SER A 178 -6.19 -3.30 -1.21
N ASP A 179 -5.02 -2.79 -1.60
CA ASP A 179 -4.78 -1.38 -1.93
C ASP A 179 -4.89 -1.12 -3.44
N ILE A 180 -6.00 -1.55 -4.06
CA ILE A 180 -6.27 -1.35 -5.49
C ILE A 180 -6.20 0.14 -5.92
N SER A 181 -6.45 1.05 -4.98
CA SER A 181 -6.34 2.51 -5.15
C SER A 181 -4.90 3.05 -5.12
N LYS A 182 -3.95 2.25 -4.63
CA LYS A 182 -2.54 2.58 -4.35
C LYS A 182 -2.36 3.71 -3.33
N SER A 183 -3.42 4.07 -2.61
CA SER A 183 -3.43 5.20 -1.68
C SER A 183 -2.75 4.85 -0.35
N ILE A 184 -2.89 3.60 0.12
CA ILE A 184 -2.23 3.13 1.35
C ILE A 184 -0.72 3.05 1.11
N SER A 185 -0.29 2.39 0.03
CA SER A 185 1.11 2.26 -0.38
C SER A 185 1.78 3.62 -0.60
N LYS A 186 1.01 4.61 -1.08
CA LYS A 186 1.48 5.99 -1.22
C LYS A 186 1.59 6.72 0.12
N ALA A 187 0.59 6.57 1.01
CA ALA A 187 0.61 7.19 2.33
C ALA A 187 1.75 6.67 3.23
N TYR A 188 2.10 5.39 3.09
CA TYR A 188 3.26 4.77 3.75
C TYR A 188 4.58 4.96 2.98
N ASN A 189 4.60 5.76 1.91
CA ASN A 189 5.78 6.08 1.10
C ASN A 189 6.57 4.84 0.60
N VAL A 190 5.85 3.77 0.23
CA VAL A 190 6.42 2.52 -0.29
C VAL A 190 6.02 2.23 -1.74
N LEU A 191 5.08 2.99 -2.31
CA LEU A 191 4.69 2.88 -3.73
C LEU A 191 5.84 3.32 -4.65
N ILE A 192 6.23 2.46 -5.58
CA ILE A 192 7.07 2.81 -6.74
C ILE A 192 6.15 3.40 -7.83
N PRO A 193 6.13 4.71 -8.10
CA PRO A 193 5.10 5.32 -8.94
C PRO A 193 5.11 4.79 -10.39
N ASP A 194 6.31 4.62 -10.95
CA ASP A 194 6.51 4.23 -12.35
C ASP A 194 6.12 2.76 -12.63
N GLN A 195 6.14 1.91 -11.61
CA GLN A 195 5.76 0.49 -11.69
C GLN A 195 4.37 0.23 -11.10
N GLY A 196 3.86 1.15 -10.28
CA GLY A 196 2.55 1.04 -9.64
C GLY A 196 2.43 -0.08 -8.62
N ILE A 197 3.52 -0.49 -7.98
CA ILE A 197 3.62 -1.58 -6.98
C ILE A 197 4.30 -1.08 -5.71
N ALA A 198 4.10 -1.77 -4.58
CA ALA A 198 4.79 -1.44 -3.34
C ALA A 198 6.19 -2.08 -3.25
N LEU A 199 7.13 -1.39 -2.60
CA LEU A 199 8.35 -1.98 -2.03
C LEU A 199 8.00 -2.95 -0.89
N ARG A 200 8.98 -3.73 -0.43
CA ARG A 200 8.85 -4.61 0.73
C ARG A 200 8.99 -3.81 2.04
N GLY A 201 8.07 -2.86 2.23
CA GLY A 201 7.95 -2.07 3.46
C GLY A 201 7.26 -2.84 4.57
N LEU A 202 7.76 -2.75 5.80
CA LEU A 202 7.15 -3.30 7.00
C LEU A 202 7.20 -2.22 8.08
N PHE A 203 6.09 -2.05 8.80
CA PHE A 203 5.92 -1.07 9.86
C PHE A 203 5.40 -1.77 11.12
N ILE A 204 6.01 -1.46 12.27
CA ILE A 204 5.47 -1.87 13.58
C ILE A 204 4.78 -0.64 14.17
N ILE A 205 3.50 -0.79 14.48
CA ILE A 205 2.61 0.26 14.98
C ILE A 205 2.19 -0.15 16.40
N ASP A 206 2.28 0.79 17.35
CA ASP A 206 1.83 0.57 18.72
C ASP A 206 0.32 0.76 18.92
N LYS A 207 -0.14 0.55 20.16
CA LYS A 207 -1.56 0.66 20.53
C LYS A 207 -2.06 2.10 20.38
N GLU A 208 -1.18 3.09 20.54
CA GLU A 208 -1.45 4.52 20.41
C GLU A 208 -1.54 4.96 18.94
N GLY A 209 -1.15 4.07 18.02
CA GLY A 209 -1.14 4.27 16.57
C GLY A 209 0.12 4.94 16.06
N ILE A 210 1.20 4.96 16.82
CA ILE A 210 2.50 5.51 16.44
C ILE A 210 3.32 4.42 15.74
N ILE A 211 3.94 4.76 14.61
CA ILE A 211 4.89 3.88 13.93
C ILE A 211 6.20 3.89 14.74
N GLN A 212 6.55 2.77 15.36
CA GLN A 212 7.74 2.62 16.19
C GLN A 212 8.95 2.10 15.38
N HIS A 213 8.71 1.38 14.29
CA HIS A 213 9.77 0.84 13.44
C HIS A 213 9.34 0.79 11.98
N ALA A 214 10.31 0.92 11.07
CA ALA A 214 10.14 0.70 9.65
C ALA A 214 11.33 -0.08 9.07
N THR A 215 11.07 -1.06 8.21
CA THR A 215 12.05 -1.76 7.37
C THR A 215 11.56 -1.71 5.93
N VAL A 216 12.37 -1.21 4.99
CA VAL A 216 12.00 -1.12 3.56
C VAL A 216 13.06 -1.82 2.72
N ASN A 217 12.74 -3.04 2.28
CA ASN A 217 13.59 -3.82 1.39
C ASN A 217 13.26 -3.54 -0.08
N ASN A 218 14.28 -3.62 -0.93
CA ASN A 218 14.10 -3.65 -2.38
C ASN A 218 13.50 -5.01 -2.82
N LEU A 219 12.89 -5.05 -4.01
CA LEU A 219 12.00 -6.11 -4.49
C LEU A 219 12.57 -7.55 -4.41
N ALA A 220 13.88 -7.69 -4.54
CA ALA A 220 14.59 -8.98 -4.54
C ALA A 220 15.02 -9.50 -3.16
N ILE A 221 14.82 -8.74 -2.07
CA ILE A 221 15.36 -9.06 -0.74
C ILE A 221 14.21 -9.32 0.25
N GLY A 222 14.01 -10.59 0.61
CA GLY A 222 13.01 -10.97 1.63
C GLY A 222 13.35 -10.42 3.03
N ARG A 223 12.33 -10.21 3.86
CA ARG A 223 12.43 -9.76 5.26
C ARG A 223 12.65 -10.93 6.23
N SER A 224 13.00 -10.60 7.47
CA SER A 224 13.12 -11.57 8.57
C SER A 224 11.95 -11.46 9.54
N VAL A 225 11.25 -12.58 9.77
CA VAL A 225 10.19 -12.67 10.79
C VAL A 225 10.80 -12.61 12.20
N ASP A 226 11.98 -13.20 12.40
CA ASP A 226 12.72 -13.16 13.68
C ASP A 226 13.10 -11.73 14.09
N GLU A 227 13.60 -10.92 13.16
CA GLU A 227 13.97 -9.52 13.46
C GLU A 227 12.73 -8.65 13.69
N THR A 228 11.61 -8.98 13.03
CA THR A 228 10.32 -8.33 13.28
C THR A 228 9.83 -8.64 14.69
N LEU A 229 9.86 -9.90 15.12
CA LEU A 229 9.50 -10.31 16.50
C LEU A 229 10.44 -9.71 17.53
N ARG A 230 11.75 -9.73 17.30
CA ARG A 230 12.76 -9.13 18.21
C ARG A 230 12.52 -7.64 18.40
N THR A 231 12.26 -6.92 17.32
CA THR A 231 12.02 -5.46 17.37
C THR A 231 10.69 -5.13 18.03
N LEU A 232 9.63 -5.89 17.74
CA LEU A 232 8.32 -5.79 18.40
C LEU A 232 8.43 -6.03 19.92
N GLN A 233 9.14 -7.07 20.34
CA GLN A 233 9.40 -7.36 21.76
C GLN A 233 10.21 -6.25 22.43
N ALA A 234 11.16 -5.62 21.72
CA ALA A 234 11.91 -4.46 22.24
C ALA A 234 11.02 -3.23 22.41
N VAL A 235 10.12 -2.95 21.45
CA VAL A 235 9.12 -1.88 21.54
C VAL A 235 8.20 -2.10 22.74
N GLN A 236 7.70 -3.32 22.92
CA GLN A 236 6.87 -3.67 24.08
C GLN A 236 7.63 -3.48 25.39
N TYR A 237 8.88 -3.96 25.46
CA TYR A 237 9.70 -3.86 26.67
C TYR A 237 9.91 -2.41 27.13
N VAL A 238 10.24 -1.49 26.22
CA VAL A 238 10.45 -0.07 26.60
C VAL A 238 9.15 0.68 26.89
N GLN A 239 8.01 0.21 26.39
CA GLN A 239 6.70 0.77 26.74
C GLN A 239 6.22 0.27 28.12
N ASP A 240 6.50 -0.98 28.46
CA ASP A 240 6.23 -1.55 29.79
C ASP A 240 7.24 -1.08 30.86
N ASN A 241 8.46 -0.69 30.45
CA ASN A 241 9.55 -0.21 31.32
C ASN A 241 10.05 1.18 30.83
N PRO A 242 9.30 2.27 31.09
CA PRO A 242 9.53 3.58 30.46
C PRO A 242 10.80 4.31 30.91
N ASP A 243 11.51 3.82 31.93
CA ASP A 243 12.81 4.32 32.36
C ASP A 243 14.00 3.50 31.81
N GLU A 244 13.76 2.62 30.84
CA GLU A 244 14.77 1.75 30.23
C GLU A 244 14.77 1.80 28.69
N VAL A 245 15.91 1.44 28.09
CA VAL A 245 16.11 1.30 26.65
C VAL A 245 16.80 -0.03 26.32
N CYS A 246 16.46 -0.60 25.16
CA CYS A 246 17.06 -1.82 24.65
C CYS A 246 18.36 -1.54 23.87
N PRO A 247 19.51 -2.16 24.25
CA PRO A 247 20.76 -2.06 23.51
C PRO A 247 20.73 -2.71 22.11
N ALA A 248 21.81 -2.51 21.35
CA ALA A 248 21.99 -3.13 20.03
C ALA A 248 21.94 -4.68 20.13
N GLY A 249 21.10 -5.30 19.31
CA GLY A 249 20.93 -6.76 19.27
C GLY A 249 20.11 -7.37 20.41
N TRP A 250 19.57 -6.56 21.33
CA TRP A 250 18.80 -7.01 22.50
C TRP A 250 17.67 -7.97 22.15
N LYS A 251 17.50 -8.98 23.00
CA LYS A 251 16.42 -9.97 23.01
C LYS A 251 15.81 -10.07 24.43
N PRO A 252 14.59 -10.61 24.58
CA PRO A 252 14.00 -10.87 25.89
C PRO A 252 14.95 -11.70 26.79
N GLY A 253 15.27 -11.15 27.97
CA GLY A 253 16.23 -11.74 28.92
C GLY A 253 17.62 -11.09 28.91
N ASP A 254 17.98 -10.34 27.86
CA ASP A 254 19.20 -9.55 27.83
C ASP A 254 19.09 -8.30 28.73
N LYS A 255 20.22 -7.80 29.23
CA LYS A 255 20.26 -6.56 30.01
C LYS A 255 19.84 -5.36 29.17
N SER A 256 18.90 -4.59 29.71
CA SER A 256 18.52 -3.24 29.30
C SER A 256 19.47 -2.20 29.91
N MET A 257 19.27 -0.93 29.58
CA MET A 257 20.02 0.21 30.14
C MET A 257 19.07 1.37 30.47
N LYS A 258 19.33 2.09 31.56
CA LYS A 258 18.60 3.34 31.86
C LYS A 258 19.22 4.52 31.09
N PRO A 259 18.45 5.35 30.37
CA PRO A 259 18.96 6.41 29.50
C PRO A 259 19.38 7.68 30.30
N ASP A 260 20.18 7.49 31.35
CA ASP A 260 20.76 8.56 32.18
C ASP A 260 22.31 8.45 32.20
N PRO A 261 23.06 9.56 32.08
CA PRO A 261 24.54 9.53 32.03
C PRO A 261 25.26 8.96 33.25
N LYS A 262 24.59 8.83 34.39
CA LYS A 262 25.12 8.22 35.61
C LYS A 262 24.66 6.77 35.75
N LEU A 263 23.37 6.48 35.56
CA LEU A 263 22.79 5.14 35.71
C LEU A 263 23.19 4.18 34.58
N SER A 264 23.40 4.67 33.36
CA SER A 264 23.88 3.86 32.23
C SER A 264 25.24 3.19 32.50
N LYS A 265 26.03 3.70 33.45
CA LYS A 265 27.32 3.12 33.84
C LYS A 265 27.19 1.71 34.41
N ASP A 266 26.06 1.39 35.05
CA ASP A 266 25.80 0.05 35.60
C ASP A 266 25.65 -1.00 34.48
N TYR A 267 25.12 -0.59 33.33
CA TYR A 267 25.09 -1.41 32.11
C TYR A 267 26.51 -1.56 31.52
N PHE A 268 27.21 -0.44 31.29
CA PHE A 268 28.55 -0.47 30.69
C PHE A 268 29.59 -1.22 31.53
N ALA A 269 29.51 -1.15 32.86
CA ALA A 269 30.37 -1.92 33.77
C ALA A 269 30.07 -3.43 33.77
N ALA A 270 28.91 -3.85 33.27
CA ALA A 270 28.50 -5.24 33.21
C ALA A 270 28.79 -5.92 31.85
N ILE A 271 29.24 -5.16 30.84
CA ILE A 271 29.58 -5.65 29.49
C ILE A 271 31.05 -5.39 29.10
N ALA A 272 31.85 -4.87 30.03
CA ALA A 272 33.29 -4.61 29.88
C ALA A 272 34.12 -5.78 30.43
#